data_AF-A0A4Q9KVJ9-F1
#
_entry.id   AF-A0A4Q9KVJ9-F1
#
_cell.length_a   1.000
_cell.length_b   1.000
_cell.length_c   1.000
_cell.angle_alpha   90.00
_cell.angle_beta   90.00
_cell.angle_gamma   90.00
#
_symmetry.space_group_name_H-M   'P 1'
#
loop_
_entity.id
_entity.type
_entity.pdbx_description
1 polymer ?
#
loop_
_entity_poly.entity_id
_entity_poly.type
_entity_poly.pdbx_seq_one_letter_code
_entity_poly.pdbx_strand_id
1 'polypeptide(L)'
;RKACGKLNKFKIFIDNKFICEIRCDSVIIATPTGSSGYNLSAGGSIVSNDCNVMIITFVCPPDTKIKSMAVPITSKITVKLQKFPDAESICIIDGGNEIVGKEEYEINNDNSFVRFAYLDENQSVLTELFK
;
A
#
# COMPACT_ATOMS: atom_id res chain seq x y z
N ARG A 1 -15.23 16.50 17.65
CA ARG A 1 -13.85 16.07 17.97
C ARG A 1 -13.47 15.02 16.92
N LYS A 2 -12.38 15.20 16.16
CA LYS A 2 -11.86 14.16 15.25
C LYS A 2 -11.57 12.91 16.11
N ALA A 3 -12.14 11.77 15.78
CA ALA A 3 -12.06 10.58 16.61
C ALA A 3 -10.65 9.97 16.55
N CYS A 4 -9.75 10.41 17.43
CA CYS A 4 -8.42 9.84 17.60
C CYS A 4 -8.53 8.50 18.35
N GLY A 5 -7.84 7.45 17.87
CA GLY A 5 -7.74 6.14 18.56
C GLY A 5 -8.81 5.10 18.20
N LYS A 6 -9.63 5.30 17.17
CA LYS A 6 -10.52 4.26 16.64
C LYS A 6 -9.91 3.63 15.39
N LEU A 7 -9.94 2.30 15.32
CA LEU A 7 -9.56 1.57 14.11
C LEU A 7 -10.54 1.88 12.98
N ASN A 8 -9.98 2.16 11.80
CA ASN A 8 -10.74 2.28 10.57
C ASN A 8 -11.12 0.91 10.05
N LYS A 9 -12.21 0.82 9.29
CA LYS A 9 -12.67 -0.42 8.68
C LYS A 9 -12.58 -0.28 7.17
N PHE A 10 -11.73 -1.09 6.55
CA PHE A 10 -11.46 -1.05 5.12
C PHE A 10 -12.03 -2.29 4.45
N LYS A 11 -12.59 -2.10 3.25
CA LYS A 11 -12.91 -3.20 2.32
C LYS A 11 -11.94 -3.13 1.15
N ILE A 12 -11.35 -4.27 0.84
CA ILE A 12 -10.38 -4.42 -0.26
C ILE A 12 -11.02 -5.22 -1.37
N PHE A 13 -10.93 -4.68 -2.59
CA PHE A 13 -11.28 -5.40 -3.81
C PHE A 13 -10.07 -5.45 -4.73
N ILE A 14 -9.92 -6.58 -5.43
CA ILE A 14 -8.92 -6.76 -6.48
C ILE A 14 -9.69 -7.19 -7.72
N ASP A 15 -9.51 -6.47 -8.83
CA ASP A 15 -10.19 -6.75 -10.10
C ASP A 15 -11.72 -6.86 -9.92
N ASN A 16 -12.27 -5.92 -9.14
CA ASN A 16 -13.68 -5.84 -8.73
C ASN A 16 -14.19 -7.02 -7.88
N LYS A 17 -13.33 -7.95 -7.45
CA LYS A 17 -13.70 -9.06 -6.56
C LYS A 17 -13.43 -8.68 -5.11
N PHE A 18 -14.38 -8.93 -4.23
CA PHE A 18 -14.21 -8.74 -2.79
C PHE A 18 -13.17 -9.73 -2.26
N ILE A 19 -12.15 -9.21 -1.58
CA ILE A 19 -11.05 -10.03 -1.03
C ILE A 19 -11.20 -10.15 0.48
N CYS A 20 -11.25 -9.02 1.17
CA CYS A 20 -11.38 -9.01 2.62
C CYS A 20 -11.95 -7.70 3.14
N GLU A 21 -12.39 -7.77 4.39
CA GLU A 21 -12.70 -6.62 5.21
C GLU A 21 -11.81 -6.69 6.45
N ILE A 22 -11.13 -5.59 6.77
CA ILE A 22 -10.19 -5.54 7.88
C ILE A 22 -10.31 -4.25 8.66
N ARG A 23 -10.10 -4.35 9.97
CA ARG A 23 -9.91 -3.19 10.83
C ARG A 23 -8.42 -2.94 10.99
N CYS A 24 -7.95 -1.73 10.75
CA CYS A 24 -6.55 -1.37 10.93
C CYS A 24 -6.43 0.16 10.99
N ASP A 25 -5.22 0.67 11.24
CA ASP A 25 -4.99 2.11 11.22
C ASP A 25 -5.11 2.64 9.79
N SER A 26 -4.38 2.00 8.87
CA SER A 26 -4.34 2.33 7.45
C SER A 26 -3.99 1.12 6.56
N VAL A 27 -4.11 1.32 5.26
CA VAL A 27 -3.74 0.35 4.21
C VAL A 27 -2.66 1.00 3.35
N ILE A 28 -1.56 0.29 3.12
CA ILE A 28 -0.46 0.71 2.25
C ILE A 28 -0.55 -0.09 0.96
N ILE A 29 -0.53 0.60 -0.18
CA ILE A 29 -0.33 0.00 -1.50
C ILE A 29 1.04 0.43 -2.00
N ALA A 30 1.96 -0.51 -2.13
CA ALA A 30 3.34 -0.22 -2.50
C ALA A 30 3.73 -0.87 -3.83
N THR A 31 4.53 -0.16 -4.61
CA THR A 31 5.30 -0.71 -5.73
C THR A 31 6.50 -1.52 -5.20
N PRO A 32 7.24 -2.25 -6.05
CA PRO A 32 8.47 -2.92 -5.64
C PRO A 32 9.49 -1.94 -5.05
N THR A 33 9.65 -0.76 -5.65
CA THR A 33 10.51 0.30 -5.12
C THR A 33 10.03 0.84 -3.78
N GLY A 34 8.71 0.97 -3.59
CA GLY A 34 8.09 1.37 -2.33
C GLY A 34 8.08 0.28 -1.25
N SER A 35 8.51 -0.95 -1.57
CA SER A 35 8.48 -2.10 -0.65
C SER A 35 9.42 -1.91 0.54
N SER A 36 10.54 -1.22 0.33
CA SER A 36 11.52 -0.85 1.37
C SER A 36 11.15 0.42 2.16
N GLY A 37 10.10 1.14 1.72
CA GLY A 37 9.60 2.32 2.40
C GLY A 37 8.66 1.99 3.55
N TYR A 38 7.54 2.70 3.65
CA TYR A 38 6.54 2.51 4.71
C TYR A 38 5.98 1.08 4.77
N ASN A 39 5.96 0.38 3.64
CA ASN A 39 5.58 -1.03 3.56
C ASN A 39 6.45 -1.89 4.49
N LEU A 40 7.78 -1.72 4.48
CA LEU A 40 8.71 -2.44 5.35
C LEU A 40 8.44 -2.13 6.82
N SER A 41 8.25 -0.84 7.15
CA SER A 41 7.94 -0.40 8.52
C SER A 41 6.63 -1.01 9.05
N ALA A 42 5.65 -1.24 8.18
CA ALA A 42 4.39 -1.90 8.52
C ALA A 42 4.48 -3.43 8.58
N GLY A 43 5.66 -4.02 8.35
CA GLY A 43 5.89 -5.46 8.36
C GLY A 43 5.61 -6.17 7.04
N GLY A 44 5.53 -5.43 5.93
CA GLY A 44 5.53 -5.98 4.58
C GLY A 44 6.92 -6.45 4.13
N SER A 45 6.98 -7.32 3.14
CA SER A 45 8.24 -7.83 2.60
C SER A 45 8.94 -6.83 1.68
N ILE A 46 10.27 -6.90 1.63
CA ILE A 46 11.07 -6.24 0.59
C ILE A 46 10.96 -7.08 -0.69
N VAL A 47 10.72 -6.41 -1.81
CA VAL A 47 10.56 -7.02 -3.13
C VAL A 47 11.58 -6.43 -4.10
N SER A 48 12.19 -7.27 -4.93
CA SER A 48 13.13 -6.81 -5.96
C SER A 48 12.43 -5.90 -6.97
N ASN A 49 13.12 -4.88 -7.46
CA ASN A 49 12.57 -3.92 -8.44
C ASN A 49 12.12 -4.57 -9.74
N ASP A 50 12.71 -5.72 -10.12
CA ASP A 50 12.37 -6.45 -11.35
C ASP A 50 11.05 -7.25 -11.23
N CYS A 51 10.46 -7.33 -10.03
CA CYS A 51 9.22 -8.05 -9.82
C CYS A 51 8.00 -7.20 -10.24
N ASN A 52 7.17 -7.74 -11.13
CA ASN A 52 5.93 -7.09 -11.58
C ASN A 52 4.77 -7.30 -10.61
N VAL A 53 4.88 -6.75 -9.39
CA VAL A 53 3.85 -6.87 -8.34
C VAL A 53 3.54 -5.55 -7.66
N MET A 54 2.34 -5.44 -7.10
CA MET A 54 1.99 -4.47 -6.04
C MET A 54 1.83 -5.19 -4.72
N ILE A 55 2.10 -4.50 -3.61
CA ILE A 55 2.02 -5.04 -2.26
C ILE A 55 0.93 -4.30 -1.51
N ILE A 56 0.00 -5.04 -0.90
CA ILE A 56 -1.05 -4.52 -0.02
C ILE A 56 -0.67 -4.89 1.40
N THR A 57 -0.40 -3.89 2.25
CA THR A 57 0.00 -4.10 3.64
C THR A 57 -0.91 -3.35 4.59
N PHE A 58 -1.36 -4.03 5.64
CA PHE A 58 -2.24 -3.46 6.66
C PHE A 58 -1.42 -2.96 7.84
N VAL A 59 -1.64 -1.72 8.26
CA VAL A 59 -0.90 -1.10 9.38
C VAL A 59 -1.60 -1.41 10.70
N CYS A 60 -0.90 -2.11 11.60
CA CYS A 60 -1.40 -2.50 12.92
C CYS A 60 -2.79 -3.19 12.92
N PRO A 61 -3.06 -4.19 12.05
CA PRO A 61 -4.31 -4.94 12.12
C PRO A 61 -4.38 -5.71 13.45
N PRO A 62 -5.54 -5.73 14.14
CA PRO A 62 -5.72 -6.47 15.38
C PRO A 62 -5.85 -7.99 15.13
N ASP A 63 -6.25 -8.41 13.93
CA ASP A 63 -6.26 -9.82 13.51
C ASP A 63 -4.98 -10.13 12.72
N THR A 64 -4.30 -11.21 13.09
CA THR A 64 -2.97 -11.59 12.58
C THR A 64 -3.01 -12.48 11.34
N LYS A 65 -4.19 -12.89 10.86
CA LYS A 65 -4.30 -13.86 9.75
C LYS A 65 -3.65 -13.40 8.44
N ILE A 66 -3.79 -12.13 8.08
CA ILE A 66 -3.17 -11.56 6.87
C ILE A 66 -2.69 -10.15 7.20
N LYS A 67 -1.38 -9.93 7.14
CA LYS A 67 -0.76 -8.61 7.35
C LYS A 67 -0.30 -7.94 6.07
N SER A 68 0.07 -8.74 5.07
CA SER A 68 0.53 -8.25 3.77
C SER A 68 0.23 -9.29 2.68
N MET A 69 -0.01 -8.85 1.45
CA MET A 69 -0.12 -9.71 0.27
C MET A 69 0.49 -9.03 -0.96
N ALA A 70 1.11 -9.83 -1.83
CA ALA A 70 1.57 -9.39 -3.15
C ALA A 70 0.58 -9.80 -4.23
N VAL A 71 0.32 -8.91 -5.19
CA VAL A 71 -0.63 -9.09 -6.28
C VAL A 71 0.03 -8.67 -7.60
N PRO A 72 -0.43 -9.16 -8.76
CA PRO A 72 0.11 -8.72 -10.05
C PRO A 72 0.05 -7.19 -10.21
N ILE A 73 1.07 -6.59 -10.82
CA ILE A 73 1.09 -5.13 -11.03
C ILE A 73 -0.03 -4.64 -11.96
N THR A 74 -0.61 -5.54 -12.76
CA THR A 74 -1.76 -5.27 -13.63
C THR A 74 -3.10 -5.26 -12.90
N SER A 75 -3.13 -5.70 -11.64
CA SER A 75 -4.38 -5.77 -10.88
C SER A 75 -4.89 -4.38 -10.54
N LYS A 76 -6.22 -4.23 -10.55
CA LYS A 76 -6.89 -3.02 -10.09
C LYS A 76 -7.27 -3.17 -8.62
N ILE A 77 -6.65 -2.39 -7.76
CA ILE A 77 -6.89 -2.44 -6.31
C ILE A 77 -7.87 -1.32 -5.94
N THR A 78 -8.91 -1.68 -5.21
CA THR A 78 -9.89 -0.73 -4.70
C THR A 78 -9.93 -0.80 -3.18
N VAL A 79 -9.72 0.34 -2.53
CA VAL A 79 -9.78 0.49 -1.07
C VAL A 79 -10.98 1.37 -0.74
N LYS A 80 -11.95 0.81 -0.01
CA LYS A 80 -13.12 1.56 0.48
C LYS A 80 -13.05 1.73 1.99
N LEU A 81 -13.17 2.96 2.47
CA LEU A 81 -13.32 3.23 3.90
C LEU A 81 -14.80 3.09 4.27
N GLN A 82 -15.12 2.17 5.18
CA GLN A 82 -16.44 2.10 5.76
C GLN A 82 -16.56 3.22 6.80
N LYS A 83 -17.13 4.35 6.38
CA LYS A 83 -17.23 5.58 7.18
C LYS A 83 -17.92 5.35 8.53
N PHE A 84 -17.30 5.89 9.57
CA PHE A 84 -18.03 6.37 10.74
C PHE A 84 -18.51 7.81 10.44
N PRO A 85 -19.60 8.30 11.07
CA PRO A 85 -20.17 9.62 10.79
C PRO A 85 -19.16 10.79 10.84
N ASP A 86 -18.09 10.66 11.62
CA ASP A 86 -17.07 11.70 11.84
C ASP A 86 -15.68 11.35 11.25
N ALA A 87 -15.57 10.27 10.45
CA ALA A 87 -14.30 9.81 9.89
C ALA A 87 -14.12 10.29 8.45
N GLU A 88 -13.06 11.08 8.24
CA GLU A 88 -12.60 11.52 6.93
C GLU A 88 -11.42 10.64 6.49
N SER A 89 -11.45 10.17 5.24
CA SER A 89 -10.33 9.41 4.69
C SER A 89 -9.28 10.36 4.15
N ILE A 90 -8.02 9.95 4.26
CA ILE A 90 -6.87 10.64 3.67
C ILE A 90 -6.05 9.57 2.95
N CYS A 91 -5.71 9.85 1.70
CA CYS A 91 -4.74 9.09 0.92
C CYS A 91 -3.50 9.94 0.73
N ILE A 92 -2.33 9.39 1.08
CA ILE A 92 -1.03 10.04 0.96
C ILE A 92 -0.23 9.30 -0.11
N ILE A 93 0.27 10.01 -1.10
CA ILE A 93 1.05 9.48 -2.22
C ILE A 93 2.51 9.88 -2.03
N ASP A 94 3.40 8.89 -1.95
CA ASP A 94 4.85 9.02 -1.74
C ASP A 94 5.25 9.96 -0.58
N GLY A 95 4.39 10.07 0.44
CA GLY A 95 4.64 10.90 1.62
C GLY A 95 4.50 12.41 1.41
N GLY A 96 4.05 12.87 0.24
CA GLY A 96 3.99 14.30 -0.10
C GLY A 96 2.61 14.80 -0.55
N ASN A 97 1.95 14.10 -1.47
CA ASN A 97 0.66 14.55 -2.02
C ASN A 97 -0.50 13.93 -1.24
N GLU A 98 -1.54 14.72 -0.96
CA GLU A 98 -2.71 14.27 -0.20
C GLU A 98 -4.01 14.41 -0.99
N ILE A 99 -4.85 13.37 -0.91
CA ILE A 99 -6.24 13.38 -1.38
C ILE A 99 -7.13 13.09 -0.18
N VAL A 100 -8.10 13.98 0.07
CA VAL A 100 -8.93 13.94 1.28
C VAL A 100 -10.40 13.73 0.91
N GLY A 101 -11.14 13.03 1.77
CA GLY A 101 -12.61 13.01 1.76
C GLY A 101 -13.26 12.03 0.78
N LYS A 102 -12.49 11.21 0.05
CA LYS A 102 -13.06 10.19 -0.85
C LYS A 102 -13.58 8.97 -0.09
N GLU A 103 -14.61 8.34 -0.61
CA GLU A 103 -15.13 7.08 -0.02
C GLU A 103 -14.34 5.85 -0.49
N GLU A 104 -13.74 5.99 -1.66
CA GLU A 104 -13.11 4.92 -2.42
C GLU A 104 -11.88 5.47 -3.15
N TYR A 105 -10.81 4.68 -3.10
CA TYR A 105 -9.58 4.90 -3.83
C TYR A 105 -9.37 3.71 -4.75
N GLU A 106 -9.19 4.00 -6.04
CA GLU A 106 -8.81 3.02 -7.05
C GLU A 106 -7.33 3.24 -7.39
N ILE A 107 -6.56 2.17 -7.33
CA ILE A 107 -5.13 2.15 -7.58
C ILE A 107 -4.87 1.10 -8.66
N ASN A 108 -4.27 1.54 -9.76
CA ASN A 108 -3.87 0.70 -10.87
C ASN A 108 -2.54 1.20 -11.43
N ASN A 109 -1.78 0.31 -12.05
CA ASN A 109 -0.66 0.70 -12.89
C ASN A 109 -1.21 1.37 -14.16
N ASP A 110 -0.66 2.53 -14.53
CA ASP A 110 -0.97 3.28 -15.76
C ASP A 110 0.06 3.03 -16.88
N ASN A 111 1.02 2.13 -16.64
CA ASN A 111 2.19 1.85 -17.47
C ASN A 111 3.20 3.02 -17.59
N SER A 112 3.09 4.02 -16.73
CA SER A 112 4.13 5.04 -16.57
C SER A 112 5.29 4.47 -15.74
N PHE A 113 6.53 4.80 -16.13
CA PHE A 113 7.72 4.33 -15.43
C PHE A 113 8.67 5.49 -15.12
N VAL A 114 9.24 5.44 -13.93
CA VAL A 114 10.33 6.32 -13.51
C VAL A 114 11.65 5.73 -14.00
N ARG A 115 12.49 6.55 -14.62
CA ARG A 115 13.84 6.13 -15.06
C ARG A 115 14.85 6.50 -13.98
N PHE A 116 15.50 5.49 -13.41
CA PHE A 116 16.58 5.67 -12.47
C PHE A 116 17.93 5.70 -13.20
N ALA A 117 18.80 6.63 -12.80
CA ALA A 117 20.20 6.63 -13.23
C ALA A 117 21.01 5.83 -12.20
N TYR A 118 21.66 4.77 -12.66
CA TYR A 118 22.56 3.96 -11.83
C TYR A 118 24.00 4.37 -12.09
N LEU A 119 24.78 4.57 -11.02
CA LEU A 119 26.19 4.92 -11.11
C LEU A 119 27.08 3.70 -11.35
N ASP A 120 26.69 2.54 -10.79
CA ASP A 120 27.36 1.25 -10.97
C ASP A 120 26.34 0.18 -11.43
N GLU A 121 26.60 -0.48 -12.57
CA GLU A 121 25.68 -1.46 -13.16
C GLU A 121 25.61 -2.80 -12.41
N ASN A 122 26.55 -3.08 -11.50
CA ASN A 122 26.71 -4.38 -10.85
C ASN A 122 26.19 -4.46 -9.40
N GLN A 123 25.56 -3.41 -8.88
CA GLN A 123 25.02 -3.44 -7.52
C GLN A 123 23.51 -3.72 -7.55
N SER A 124 23.13 -4.90 -7.05
CA SER A 124 21.72 -5.16 -6.75
C SER A 124 21.28 -4.25 -5.62
N VAL A 125 20.16 -3.55 -5.80
CA VAL A 125 19.53 -2.69 -4.79
C VAL A 125 19.27 -3.48 -3.50
N LEU A 126 18.94 -4.76 -3.61
CA LEU A 126 18.77 -5.64 -2.45
C LEU A 126 20.09 -5.84 -1.70
N THR A 127 21.21 -5.98 -2.41
CA THR A 127 22.53 -6.10 -1.77
C THR A 127 22.89 -4.82 -1.03
N GLU A 128 22.56 -3.64 -1.56
CA GLU A 128 22.79 -2.36 -0.87
C GLU A 128 21.91 -2.18 0.37
N LEU A 129 20.65 -2.63 0.33
CA LEU A 129 19.70 -2.55 1.44
C LEU A 129 20.14 -3.33 2.70
N PHE A 130 20.97 -4.36 2.54
CA PHE A 130 21.44 -5.23 3.63
C PHE A 130 22.94 -5.08 3.95
N LYS A 131 23.63 -4.09 3.36
CA LYS A 131 24.97 -3.67 3.81
C LYS A 131 24.85 -2.84 5.09
#